data_AF-A0A7C7UPX1-F1
#
_entry.id   AF-A0A7C7UPX1-F1
#
_cell.length_a   1.000
_cell.length_b   1.000
_cell.length_c   1.000
_cell.angle_alpha   90.00
_cell.angle_beta   90.00
_cell.angle_gamma   90.00
#
_symmetry.space_group_name_H-M   'P 1'
#
loop_
_entity.id
_entity.type
_entity.pdbx_description
1 polymer ?
#
loop_
_entity_poly.entity_id
_entity_poly.type
_entity_poly.pdbx_seq_one_letter_code
_entity_poly.pdbx_strand_id
1 'polypeptide(L)'
;MKDRIMGPAIGIDFGTTTSRTAYLQGGEPRSIPDGMRRSMVALDTAGRIFIPRSPEIETRQPAQVVTSIKTMLGSSERVRLGRQRFLPKELASMILRALREDAEVYLGQAIERAVISVPAYASEAQRAATREAAQQAGFREVRMLSESVAAALAHSVNQGGEAHLLVYHLGGGSFDASVIRMADRTFEVLCTEGNEHLGGDDFDQRIIDYILGYLRHMGIPIPFTLTRRQQDKLKDLAEEMKKELS
;
A
#
# COMPACT_ATOMS: atom_id res chain seq x y z
N MET A 1 21.23 -28.22 18.78
CA MET A 1 20.91 -26.85 18.34
C MET A 1 19.58 -26.51 18.95
N LYS A 2 19.47 -25.44 19.74
CA LYS A 2 18.18 -25.00 20.29
C LYS A 2 17.27 -24.66 19.12
N ASP A 3 16.13 -25.33 19.01
CA ASP A 3 15.02 -24.87 18.18
C ASP A 3 14.71 -23.43 18.62
N ARG A 4 15.16 -22.47 17.81
CA ARG A 4 14.78 -21.08 18.00
C ARG A 4 13.29 -21.05 17.75
N ILE A 5 12.48 -20.94 18.81
CA ILE A 5 11.05 -20.71 18.72
C ILE A 5 10.86 -19.62 17.67
N MET A 6 10.36 -19.99 16.49
CA MET A 6 10.26 -19.06 15.38
C MET A 6 9.26 -17.98 15.79
N GLY A 7 9.75 -16.75 15.99
CA GLY A 7 8.89 -15.60 16.31
C GLY A 7 7.76 -15.45 15.28
N PRO A 8 6.62 -14.85 15.65
CA PRO A 8 5.42 -14.84 14.83
C PRO A 8 5.67 -14.20 13.46
N ALA A 9 4.96 -14.70 12.46
CA ALA A 9 4.91 -14.08 11.14
C ALA A 9 3.72 -13.11 11.08
N ILE A 10 3.89 -12.01 10.36
CA ILE A 10 2.80 -11.07 10.06
C ILE A 10 2.46 -11.11 8.57
N GLY A 11 1.18 -10.86 8.25
CA GLY A 11 0.73 -10.52 6.91
C GLY A 11 0.83 -9.01 6.70
N ILE A 12 1.35 -8.58 5.56
CA ILE A 12 1.46 -7.17 5.19
C ILE A 12 0.75 -6.98 3.86
N ASP A 13 -0.32 -6.18 3.88
CA ASP A 13 -0.84 -5.59 2.66
C ASP A 13 -0.08 -4.30 2.37
N PHE A 14 0.86 -4.35 1.43
CA PHE A 14 1.67 -3.18 1.05
C PHE A 14 1.03 -2.51 -0.16
N GLY A 15 0.02 -1.68 0.06
CA GLY A 15 -0.74 -1.00 -1.00
C GLY A 15 -0.09 0.30 -1.50
N THR A 16 -0.59 0.82 -2.63
CA THR A 16 -0.09 2.07 -3.23
C THR A 16 -0.38 3.31 -2.38
N THR A 17 -1.54 3.34 -1.73
CA THR A 17 -2.03 4.50 -0.94
C THR A 17 -1.96 4.25 0.56
N THR A 18 -2.32 3.03 0.97
CA THR A 18 -2.33 2.58 2.37
C THR A 18 -1.66 1.23 2.48
N SER A 19 -1.10 0.94 3.64
CA SER A 19 -0.56 -0.37 3.98
C SER A 19 -1.10 -0.82 5.33
N ARG A 20 -1.33 -2.13 5.48
CA ARG A 20 -1.91 -2.72 6.70
C ARG A 20 -1.15 -3.96 7.14
N THR A 21 -1.13 -4.21 8.45
CA THR A 21 -0.58 -5.44 9.03
C THR A 21 -1.65 -6.27 9.73
N ALA A 22 -1.49 -7.59 9.62
CA ALA A 22 -2.32 -8.59 10.29
C ALA A 22 -1.45 -9.72 10.86
N TYR A 23 -1.99 -10.44 11.83
CA TYR A 23 -1.37 -11.60 12.47
C TYR A 23 -2.41 -12.70 12.70
N LEU A 24 -1.95 -13.92 12.98
CA LEU A 24 -2.84 -15.02 13.35
C LEU A 24 -2.94 -15.12 14.88
N GLN A 25 -4.17 -15.17 15.38
CA GLN A 25 -4.47 -15.45 16.79
C GLN A 25 -5.41 -16.65 16.87
N GLY A 26 -4.93 -17.79 17.38
CA GLY A 26 -5.74 -19.00 17.49
C GLY A 26 -6.18 -19.58 16.14
N GLY A 27 -5.40 -19.34 15.07
CA GLY A 27 -5.73 -19.76 13.70
C GLY A 27 -6.54 -18.73 12.90
N GLU A 28 -7.11 -17.72 13.57
CA GLU A 28 -7.91 -16.68 12.92
C GLU A 28 -7.06 -15.43 12.59
N PRO A 29 -7.22 -14.83 11.40
CA PRO A 29 -6.56 -13.58 11.05
C PRO A 29 -7.15 -12.40 11.84
N ARG A 30 -6.28 -11.58 12.43
CA ARG A 30 -6.63 -10.33 13.11
C ARG A 30 -5.77 -9.19 12.58
N SER A 31 -6.40 -8.03 12.38
CA SER A 31 -5.67 -6.80 12.08
C SER A 31 -4.91 -6.31 13.31
N ILE A 32 -3.71 -5.79 13.11
CA ILE A 32 -2.99 -5.08 14.17
C ILE A 32 -3.64 -3.70 14.34
N PRO A 33 -4.14 -3.33 15.54
CA PRO A 33 -4.65 -1.99 15.83
C PRO A 33 -3.58 -0.94 15.53
N ASP A 34 -3.98 0.19 14.94
CA ASP A 34 -3.08 1.23 14.42
C ASP A 34 -2.04 0.74 13.39
N GLY A 35 -2.12 -0.51 12.94
CA GLY A 35 -1.25 -1.12 11.93
C GLY A 35 -1.54 -0.66 10.50
N MET A 36 -2.37 0.38 10.33
CA MET A 36 -2.62 1.01 9.04
C MET A 36 -1.81 2.30 8.92
N ARG A 37 -1.01 2.39 7.86
CA ARG A 37 -0.24 3.60 7.51
C ARG A 37 -0.57 4.07 6.10
N ARG A 38 -0.40 5.37 5.84
CA ARG A 38 -0.32 5.85 4.46
C ARG A 38 0.99 5.32 3.86
N SER A 39 0.93 4.84 2.63
CA SER A 39 2.09 4.31 1.89
C SER A 39 2.94 5.45 1.32
N MET A 40 3.54 6.23 2.22
CA MET A 40 4.29 7.42 1.86
C MET A 40 5.47 7.68 2.82
N VAL A 41 6.43 8.46 2.33
CA VAL A 41 7.56 8.95 3.11
C VAL A 41 7.52 10.47 3.10
N ALA A 42 7.55 11.09 4.29
CA ALA A 42 7.46 12.53 4.46
C ALA A 42 8.77 13.13 5.00
N LEU A 43 8.99 14.40 4.67
CA LEU A 43 10.07 15.23 5.20
C LEU A 43 9.45 16.40 5.95
N ASP A 44 9.81 16.57 7.21
CA ASP A 44 9.37 17.74 7.98
C ASP A 44 10.14 19.01 7.59
N THR A 45 9.73 20.15 8.14
CA THR A 45 10.36 21.45 7.89
C THR A 45 11.78 21.55 8.45
N ALA A 46 12.16 20.67 9.39
CA ALA A 46 13.52 20.55 9.93
C ALA A 46 14.41 19.61 9.08
N GLY A 47 13.89 19.01 8.01
CA GLY A 47 14.62 18.09 7.15
C GLY A 47 14.73 16.66 7.68
N ARG A 48 13.88 16.27 8.63
CA ARG A 48 13.82 14.90 9.18
C ARG A 48 12.80 14.07 8.42
N ILE A 49 13.18 12.85 8.08
CA ILE A 49 12.31 11.88 7.40
C ILE A 49 11.43 11.19 8.45
N PHE A 50 10.15 11.01 8.14
CA PHE A 50 9.22 10.22 8.94
C PHE A 50 8.19 9.50 8.07
N ILE A 51 7.60 8.43 8.61
CA ILE A 51 6.49 7.69 7.98
C ILE A 51 5.21 8.10 8.69
N PRO A 52 4.34 8.91 8.07
CA PRO A 52 3.16 9.44 8.75
C PRO A 52 2.13 8.34 9.03
N ARG A 53 1.51 8.42 10.21
CA ARG A 53 0.20 7.81 10.47
C ARG A 53 -0.89 8.81 10.08
N SER A 54 -2.13 8.35 9.85
CA SER A 54 -3.27 9.27 9.80
C SER A 54 -3.72 9.59 11.23
N PRO A 55 -3.93 10.86 11.65
CA PRO A 55 -3.89 12.11 10.87
C PRO A 55 -2.57 12.91 11.01
N GLU A 56 -1.45 12.30 11.38
CA GLU A 56 -0.16 13.00 11.62
C GLU A 56 0.30 13.86 10.43
N ILE A 57 -0.10 13.50 9.21
CA ILE A 57 0.24 14.26 8.01
C ILE A 57 -0.35 15.67 8.03
N GLU A 58 -1.59 15.83 8.49
CA GLU A 58 -2.31 17.10 8.55
C GLU A 58 -1.72 17.99 9.64
N THR A 59 -1.43 17.41 10.80
CA THR A 59 -0.91 18.14 11.95
C THR A 59 0.55 18.56 11.77
N ARG A 60 1.37 17.72 11.12
CA ARG A 60 2.81 18.01 10.95
C ARG A 60 3.14 18.89 9.75
N GLN A 61 2.22 19.06 8.80
CA GLN A 61 2.39 19.87 7.58
C GLN A 61 3.78 19.66 6.94
N PRO A 62 4.06 18.46 6.41
CA PRO A 62 5.37 18.13 5.88
C PRO A 62 5.79 19.09 4.76
N ALA A 63 7.09 19.38 4.70
CA ALA A 63 7.67 20.20 3.65
C ALA A 63 7.68 19.47 2.29
N GLN A 64 7.77 18.14 2.32
CA GLN A 64 7.71 17.30 1.13
C GLN A 64 7.15 15.92 1.47
N VAL A 65 6.40 15.34 0.54
CA VAL A 65 5.93 13.95 0.59
C VAL A 65 6.29 13.22 -0.69
N VAL A 66 6.58 11.92 -0.56
CA VAL A 66 6.69 10.96 -1.66
C VAL A 66 5.62 9.88 -1.47
N THR A 67 4.74 9.74 -2.46
CA THR A 67 3.63 8.78 -2.50
C THR A 67 3.83 7.77 -3.64
N SER A 68 2.90 6.81 -3.79
CA SER A 68 2.86 5.84 -4.88
C SER A 68 4.15 5.01 -5.05
N ILE A 69 4.91 4.84 -3.96
CA ILE A 69 6.23 4.19 -3.95
C ILE A 69 6.17 2.75 -4.49
N LYS A 70 5.07 2.05 -4.24
CA LYS A 70 4.82 0.69 -4.74
C LYS A 70 4.91 0.61 -6.27
N THR A 71 4.33 1.58 -6.98
CA THR A 71 4.33 1.61 -8.46
C THR A 71 5.72 1.84 -9.04
N MET A 72 6.60 2.50 -8.29
CA MET A 72 7.97 2.80 -8.70
C MET A 72 8.95 1.63 -8.45
N LEU A 73 8.53 0.56 -7.75
CA LEU A 73 9.40 -0.57 -7.46
C LEU A 73 9.86 -1.27 -8.75
N GLY A 74 11.11 -1.73 -8.76
CA GLY A 74 11.78 -2.26 -9.96
C GLY A 74 12.45 -1.19 -10.82
N SER A 75 12.14 0.10 -10.63
CA SER A 75 12.83 1.20 -11.33
C SER A 75 14.21 1.49 -10.73
N SER A 76 15.16 1.89 -11.58
CA SER A 76 16.45 2.46 -11.19
C SER A 76 16.42 3.98 -11.00
N GLU A 77 15.30 4.63 -11.31
CA GLU A 77 15.16 6.08 -11.15
C GLU A 77 15.11 6.46 -9.66
N ARG A 78 15.97 7.41 -9.27
CA ARG A 78 16.04 7.87 -7.88
C ARG A 78 15.05 9.00 -7.62
N VAL A 79 14.29 8.87 -6.55
CA VAL A 79 13.36 9.87 -6.06
C VAL A 79 14.08 10.82 -5.10
N ARG A 80 13.92 12.13 -5.31
CA ARG A 80 14.51 13.15 -4.44
C ARG A 80 13.62 13.41 -3.23
N LEU A 81 14.19 13.36 -2.03
CA LEU A 81 13.56 13.77 -0.78
C LEU A 81 14.51 14.69 -0.02
N GLY A 82 14.14 15.97 0.05
CA GLY A 82 15.02 17.04 0.52
C GLY A 82 16.29 17.15 -0.33
N ARG A 83 17.46 17.00 0.32
CA ARG A 83 18.78 17.02 -0.34
C ARG A 83 19.27 15.63 -0.77
N GLN A 84 18.55 14.57 -0.40
CA GLN A 84 18.96 13.20 -0.64
C GLN A 84 18.17 12.59 -1.82
N ARG A 85 18.72 11.52 -2.40
CA ARG A 85 18.12 10.77 -3.51
C ARG A 85 18.07 9.30 -3.18
N PHE A 86 16.88 8.73 -3.19
CA PHE A 86 16.60 7.36 -2.79
C PHE A 86 16.13 6.52 -3.98
N LEU A 87 16.53 5.26 -4.03
CA LEU A 87 15.83 4.29 -4.85
C LEU A 87 14.44 4.01 -4.25
N PRO A 88 13.43 3.66 -5.08
CA PRO A 88 12.10 3.33 -4.60
C PRO A 88 12.08 2.24 -3.51
N LYS A 89 12.96 1.23 -3.64
CA LYS A 89 13.11 0.17 -2.63
C LYS A 89 13.60 0.67 -1.27
N GLU A 90 14.45 1.70 -1.25
CA GLU A 90 14.95 2.29 0.01
C GLU A 90 13.80 3.00 0.73
N LEU A 91 12.95 3.73 0.01
CA LEU A 91 11.75 4.35 0.57
C LEU A 91 10.73 3.31 1.04
N ALA A 92 10.50 2.26 0.25
CA ALA A 92 9.63 1.16 0.65
C ALA A 92 10.12 0.46 1.92
N SER A 93 11.45 0.30 2.09
CA SER A 93 12.03 -0.29 3.30
C SER A 93 11.70 0.51 4.56
N MET A 94 11.62 1.85 4.46
CA MET A 94 11.26 2.70 5.60
C MET A 94 9.80 2.49 6.02
N ILE A 95 8.89 2.35 5.06
CA ILE A 95 7.47 2.05 5.32
C ILE A 95 7.33 0.66 5.95
N LEU A 96 7.95 -0.36 5.36
CA LEU A 96 7.91 -1.73 5.86
C LEU A 96 8.51 -1.87 7.26
N ARG A 97 9.58 -1.10 7.56
CA ARG A 97 10.17 -1.04 8.89
C ARG A 97 9.19 -0.46 9.91
N ALA A 98 8.55 0.66 9.57
CA ALA A 98 7.57 1.28 10.46
C ALA A 98 6.38 0.36 10.75
N LEU A 99 5.90 -0.39 9.75
CA LEU A 99 4.85 -1.41 9.93
C LEU A 99 5.30 -2.57 10.82
N ARG A 100 6.56 -2.99 10.69
CA ARG A 100 7.16 -4.01 11.56
C ARG A 100 7.24 -3.53 13.00
N GLU A 101 7.76 -2.33 13.22
CA GLU A 101 7.91 -1.72 14.55
C GLU A 101 6.55 -1.58 15.25
N ASP A 102 5.50 -1.19 14.51
CA ASP A 102 4.13 -1.15 15.05
C ASP A 102 3.64 -2.54 15.48
N ALA A 103 3.91 -3.56 14.67
CA ALA A 103 3.57 -4.93 15.00
C ALA A 103 4.35 -5.46 16.21
N GLU A 104 5.63 -5.12 16.32
CA GLU A 104 6.50 -5.49 17.45
C GLU A 104 6.01 -4.85 18.76
N VAL A 105 5.63 -3.57 18.71
CA VAL A 105 5.04 -2.85 19.85
C VAL A 105 3.73 -3.51 20.28
N TYR A 106 2.84 -3.85 19.33
CA TYR A 106 1.55 -4.45 19.65
C TYR A 106 1.66 -5.88 20.18
N LEU A 107 2.52 -6.70 19.57
CA LEU A 107 2.66 -8.13 19.92
C LEU A 107 3.67 -8.39 21.05
N GLY A 108 4.41 -7.36 21.47
CA GLY A 108 5.38 -7.42 22.57
C GLY A 108 6.61 -8.29 22.28
N GLN A 109 6.92 -8.55 21.02
CA GLN A 109 8.02 -9.43 20.60
C GLN A 109 8.55 -9.07 19.22
N ALA A 110 9.78 -9.49 18.91
CA ALA A 110 10.42 -9.23 17.62
C ALA A 110 9.71 -9.95 16.46
N ILE A 111 9.58 -9.27 15.33
CA ILE A 111 8.95 -9.80 14.11
C ILE A 111 10.00 -9.95 13.03
N GLU A 112 10.35 -11.20 12.72
CA GLU A 112 11.40 -11.50 11.73
C GLU A 112 10.86 -12.07 10.42
N ARG A 113 9.55 -12.33 10.34
CA ARG A 113 8.93 -13.03 9.21
C ARG A 113 7.71 -12.29 8.70
N ALA A 114 7.59 -12.19 7.38
CA ALA A 114 6.45 -11.54 6.74
C ALA A 114 5.94 -12.33 5.52
N VAL A 115 4.63 -12.30 5.33
CA VAL A 115 3.99 -12.57 4.05
C VAL A 115 3.51 -11.24 3.50
N ILE A 116 3.97 -10.85 2.32
CA ILE A 116 3.68 -9.54 1.72
C ILE A 116 2.84 -9.73 0.46
N SER A 117 1.71 -9.01 0.38
CA SER A 117 0.87 -8.98 -0.80
C SER A 117 1.56 -8.23 -1.96
N VAL A 118 1.38 -8.73 -3.19
CA VAL A 118 1.79 -8.04 -4.41
C VAL A 118 0.72 -8.19 -5.49
N PRO A 119 0.66 -7.24 -6.44
CA PRO A 119 -0.23 -7.37 -7.58
C PRO A 119 0.05 -8.66 -8.36
N ALA A 120 -0.99 -9.25 -8.94
CA ALA A 120 -0.87 -10.49 -9.70
C ALA A 120 0.14 -10.35 -10.86
N TYR A 121 0.09 -9.22 -11.58
CA TYR A 121 0.93 -8.83 -12.71
C TYR A 121 2.30 -8.25 -12.30
N ALA A 122 2.63 -8.22 -11.00
CA ALA A 122 3.92 -7.70 -10.56
C ALA A 122 5.07 -8.47 -11.24
N SER A 123 5.91 -7.73 -11.97
CA SER A 123 7.10 -8.24 -12.65
C SER A 123 8.08 -8.87 -11.65
N GLU A 124 8.99 -9.72 -12.14
CA GLU A 124 10.04 -10.28 -11.29
C GLU A 124 10.91 -9.19 -10.66
N ALA A 125 11.16 -8.09 -11.39
CA ALA A 125 11.88 -6.92 -10.88
C ALA A 125 11.15 -6.24 -9.72
N GLN A 126 9.83 -6.06 -9.82
CA GLN A 126 9.02 -5.52 -8.71
C GLN A 126 9.01 -6.49 -7.51
N ARG A 127 8.82 -7.78 -7.74
CA ARG A 127 8.82 -8.81 -6.67
C ARG A 127 10.16 -8.87 -5.94
N ALA A 128 11.26 -8.83 -6.69
CA ALA A 128 12.61 -8.76 -6.14
C ALA A 128 12.81 -7.47 -5.32
N ALA A 129 12.44 -6.31 -5.85
CA ALA A 129 12.57 -5.03 -5.17
C ALA A 129 11.75 -4.97 -3.86
N THR A 130 10.52 -5.51 -3.84
CA THR A 130 9.70 -5.61 -2.62
C THR A 130 10.37 -6.51 -1.58
N ARG A 131 10.91 -7.66 -2.00
CA ARG A 131 11.61 -8.59 -1.12
C ARG A 131 12.87 -7.97 -0.51
N GLU A 132 13.66 -7.27 -1.32
CA GLU A 132 14.85 -6.54 -0.87
C GLU A 132 14.47 -5.42 0.12
N ALA A 133 13.42 -4.66 -0.17
CA ALA A 133 12.92 -3.63 0.73
C ALA A 133 12.50 -4.21 2.10
N ALA A 134 11.85 -5.38 2.10
CA ALA A 134 11.48 -6.09 3.32
C ALA A 134 12.71 -6.60 4.08
N GLN A 135 13.73 -7.10 3.39
CA GLN A 135 15.00 -7.50 4.02
C GLN A 135 15.71 -6.30 4.65
N GLN A 136 15.73 -5.14 3.97
CA GLN A 136 16.27 -3.88 4.51
C GLN A 136 15.45 -3.32 5.69
N ALA A 137 14.16 -3.64 5.75
CA ALA A 137 13.30 -3.36 6.89
C ALA A 137 13.59 -4.30 8.08
N GLY A 138 14.36 -5.38 7.86
CA GLY A 138 14.82 -6.31 8.89
C GLY A 138 13.97 -7.58 9.01
N PHE A 139 13.16 -7.92 8.00
CA PHE A 139 12.57 -9.24 7.89
C PHE A 139 13.61 -10.26 7.37
N ARG A 140 13.78 -11.38 8.06
CA ARG A 140 14.70 -12.46 7.69
C ARG A 140 14.07 -13.43 6.69
N GLU A 141 12.78 -13.70 6.83
CA GLU A 141 12.03 -14.56 5.92
C GLU A 141 10.84 -13.79 5.34
N VAL A 142 10.79 -13.71 4.01
CA VAL A 142 9.75 -12.98 3.28
C VAL A 142 9.14 -13.91 2.25
N ARG A 143 7.84 -14.14 2.36
CA ARG A 143 7.04 -14.80 1.32
C ARG A 143 6.19 -13.77 0.61
N MET A 144 5.99 -13.98 -0.69
CA MET A 144 5.14 -13.12 -1.50
C MET A 144 3.83 -13.86 -1.77
N LEU A 145 2.71 -13.14 -1.70
CA LEU A 145 1.38 -13.67 -1.99
C LEU A 145 0.68 -12.72 -2.97
N SER A 146 -0.05 -13.26 -3.94
CA SER A 146 -0.89 -12.39 -4.80
C SER A 146 -1.98 -11.74 -3.96
N GLU A 147 -2.25 -10.46 -4.19
CA GLU A 147 -3.39 -9.74 -3.58
C GLU A 147 -4.71 -10.46 -3.82
N SER A 148 -4.94 -10.95 -5.04
CA SER A 148 -6.16 -11.68 -5.38
C SER A 148 -6.30 -12.99 -4.61
N VAL A 149 -5.20 -13.73 -4.44
CA VAL A 149 -5.18 -14.96 -3.65
C VAL A 149 -5.32 -14.67 -2.16
N ALA A 150 -4.73 -13.57 -1.67
CA ALA A 150 -4.90 -13.12 -0.28
C ALA A 150 -6.37 -12.78 0.03
N ALA A 151 -7.06 -12.11 -0.89
CA ALA A 151 -8.48 -11.80 -0.77
C ALA A 151 -9.34 -13.07 -0.81
N ALA A 152 -9.06 -14.01 -1.72
CA ALA A 152 -9.73 -15.30 -1.76
C ALA A 152 -9.54 -16.09 -0.47
N LEU A 153 -8.31 -16.17 0.03
CA LEU A 153 -7.97 -16.80 1.30
C LEU A 153 -8.75 -16.18 2.45
N ALA A 154 -8.81 -14.84 2.54
CA ALA A 154 -9.56 -14.13 3.58
C ALA A 154 -11.07 -14.41 3.51
N HIS A 155 -11.64 -14.53 2.31
CA HIS A 155 -13.06 -14.86 2.12
C HIS A 155 -13.39 -16.30 2.54
N SER A 156 -12.48 -17.23 2.27
CA SER A 156 -12.74 -18.66 2.41
C SER A 156 -12.10 -19.32 3.64
N VAL A 157 -11.54 -18.56 4.59
CA VAL A 157 -10.90 -19.11 5.82
C VAL A 157 -11.80 -20.14 6.52
N ASN A 158 -13.11 -19.87 6.53
CA ASN A 158 -14.12 -20.69 7.20
C ASN A 158 -15.09 -21.40 6.23
N GLN A 159 -14.79 -21.42 4.93
CA GLN A 159 -15.63 -22.07 3.92
C GLN A 159 -14.93 -23.34 3.42
N GLY A 160 -15.68 -24.44 3.33
CA GLY A 160 -15.22 -25.70 2.74
C GLY A 160 -15.85 -25.94 1.37
N GLY A 161 -15.28 -26.87 0.61
CA GLY A 161 -15.80 -27.33 -0.68
C GLY A 161 -15.12 -26.70 -1.88
N GLU A 162 -15.66 -26.99 -3.06
CA GLU A 162 -15.19 -26.42 -4.32
C GLU A 162 -15.98 -25.18 -4.68
N ALA A 163 -15.30 -24.12 -5.09
CA ALA A 163 -15.92 -22.89 -5.55
C ALA A 163 -15.10 -22.21 -6.65
N HIS A 164 -15.78 -21.44 -7.50
CA HIS A 164 -15.13 -20.49 -8.39
C HIS A 164 -15.40 -19.09 -7.85
N LEU A 165 -14.34 -18.35 -7.54
CA LEU A 165 -14.39 -17.00 -7.01
C LEU A 165 -13.95 -16.02 -8.09
N LEU A 166 -14.67 -14.89 -8.20
CA LEU A 166 -14.18 -13.72 -8.91
C LEU A 166 -13.69 -12.72 -7.88
N VAL A 167 -12.40 -12.44 -7.88
CA VAL A 167 -11.82 -11.35 -7.09
C VAL A 167 -11.74 -10.12 -7.98
N TYR A 168 -12.58 -9.13 -7.71
CA TYR A 168 -12.55 -7.82 -8.34
C TYR A 168 -11.86 -6.83 -7.40
N HIS A 169 -10.67 -6.37 -7.77
CA HIS A 169 -9.83 -5.52 -6.96
C HIS A 169 -9.57 -4.19 -7.70
N LEU A 170 -10.26 -3.12 -7.24
CA LEU A 170 -10.05 -1.75 -7.70
C LEU A 170 -9.30 -0.97 -6.63
N GLY A 171 -7.99 -0.88 -6.78
CA GLY A 171 -7.09 -0.21 -5.84
C GLY A 171 -6.97 1.29 -6.11
N GLY A 172 -5.99 1.91 -5.44
CA GLY A 172 -5.70 3.34 -5.61
C GLY A 172 -5.13 3.70 -6.98
N GLY A 173 -4.32 2.83 -7.58
CA GLY A 173 -3.68 3.12 -8.88
C GLY A 173 -3.81 2.03 -9.94
N SER A 174 -4.42 0.89 -9.59
CA SER A 174 -4.54 -0.24 -10.51
C SER A 174 -5.82 -1.02 -10.25
N PHE A 175 -6.25 -1.73 -11.29
CA PHE A 175 -7.44 -2.56 -11.31
C PHE A 175 -7.06 -3.96 -11.76
N ASP A 176 -7.58 -4.97 -11.06
CA ASP A 176 -7.45 -6.36 -11.45
C ASP A 176 -8.68 -7.21 -11.13
N ALA A 177 -8.94 -8.16 -12.01
CA ALA A 177 -9.98 -9.16 -11.89
C ALA A 177 -9.35 -10.55 -12.06
N SER A 178 -9.47 -11.39 -11.03
CA SER A 178 -8.94 -12.76 -11.06
C SER A 178 -10.06 -13.79 -10.85
N VAL A 179 -10.13 -14.80 -11.71
CA VAL A 179 -10.97 -15.98 -11.47
C VAL A 179 -10.12 -17.03 -10.78
N ILE A 180 -10.55 -17.43 -9.59
CA ILE A 180 -9.82 -18.35 -8.72
C ILE A 180 -10.68 -19.58 -8.48
N ARG A 181 -10.15 -20.75 -8.80
CA ARG A 181 -10.72 -22.03 -8.38
C ARG A 181 -10.20 -22.36 -6.98
N MET A 182 -11.14 -22.56 -6.06
CA MET A 182 -10.89 -23.09 -4.75
C MET A 182 -11.30 -24.56 -4.74
N ALA A 183 -10.39 -25.43 -4.32
CA ALA A 183 -10.68 -26.84 -4.04
C ALA A 183 -10.01 -27.22 -2.73
N ASP A 184 -10.82 -27.60 -1.74
CA ASP A 184 -10.42 -27.83 -0.36
C ASP A 184 -9.72 -26.62 0.28
N ARG A 185 -8.38 -26.62 0.28
CA ARG A 185 -7.52 -25.53 0.78
C ARG A 185 -6.49 -25.07 -0.26
N THR A 186 -6.71 -25.45 -1.51
CA THR A 186 -5.87 -25.06 -2.65
C THR A 186 -6.56 -23.97 -3.44
N PHE A 187 -5.77 -22.98 -3.87
CA PHE A 187 -6.23 -21.85 -4.67
C PHE A 187 -5.44 -21.85 -5.96
N GLU A 188 -6.15 -21.97 -7.06
CA GLU A 188 -5.60 -21.91 -8.41
C GLU A 188 -6.16 -20.70 -9.13
N VAL A 189 -5.28 -19.82 -9.57
CA VAL A 189 -5.66 -18.69 -10.41
C VAL A 189 -5.84 -19.21 -11.82
N LEU A 190 -7.08 -19.22 -12.32
CA LEU A 190 -7.40 -19.70 -13.66
C LEU A 190 -7.08 -18.63 -14.71
N CYS A 191 -7.41 -17.38 -14.42
CA CYS A 191 -7.06 -16.23 -15.23
C CYS A 191 -7.03 -14.95 -14.40
N THR A 192 -6.27 -13.98 -14.88
CA THR A 192 -6.21 -12.62 -14.34
C THR A 192 -6.17 -11.64 -15.51
N GLU A 193 -7.04 -10.64 -15.46
CA GLU A 193 -7.06 -9.50 -16.38
C GLU A 193 -7.12 -8.20 -15.58
N GLY A 194 -6.77 -7.06 -16.18
CA GLY A 194 -6.75 -5.80 -15.45
C GLY A 194 -6.19 -4.61 -16.22
N ASN A 195 -5.97 -3.51 -15.50
CA ASN A 195 -5.33 -2.31 -16.00
C ASN A 195 -4.44 -1.70 -14.91
N GLU A 196 -3.14 -1.62 -15.20
CA GLU A 196 -2.11 -1.09 -14.29
C GLU A 196 -2.21 0.44 -14.06
N HIS A 197 -3.02 1.14 -14.86
CA HIS A 197 -3.20 2.58 -14.86
C HIS A 197 -4.69 2.97 -14.73
N LEU A 198 -5.44 2.22 -13.90
CA LEU A 198 -6.83 2.52 -13.59
C LEU A 198 -7.06 2.27 -12.10
N GLY A 199 -7.36 3.31 -11.33
CA GLY A 199 -7.65 3.17 -9.91
C GLY A 199 -8.33 4.40 -9.32
N GLY A 200 -8.48 4.41 -8.00
CA GLY A 200 -9.09 5.51 -7.25
C GLY A 200 -8.47 6.90 -7.53
N ASP A 201 -7.19 6.97 -7.90
CA ASP A 201 -6.49 8.20 -8.28
C ASP A 201 -7.09 8.83 -9.54
N ASP A 202 -7.58 8.03 -10.50
CA ASP A 202 -8.25 8.52 -11.71
C ASP A 202 -9.62 9.14 -11.38
N PHE A 203 -10.34 8.55 -10.41
CA PHE A 203 -11.60 9.11 -9.92
C PHE A 203 -11.36 10.46 -9.25
N ASP A 204 -10.32 10.55 -8.41
CA ASP A 204 -9.92 11.80 -7.76
C ASP A 204 -9.58 12.86 -8.81
N GLN A 205 -8.82 12.49 -9.85
CA GLN A 205 -8.49 13.41 -10.95
C GLN A 205 -9.74 13.91 -11.68
N ARG A 206 -10.73 13.05 -11.95
CA ARG A 206 -12.00 13.47 -12.58
C ARG A 206 -12.79 14.44 -11.72
N ILE A 207 -12.79 14.27 -10.40
CA ILE A 207 -13.41 15.21 -9.46
C ILE A 207 -12.69 16.56 -9.51
N ILE A 208 -11.35 16.56 -9.47
CA ILE A 208 -10.54 17.79 -9.59
C ILE A 208 -10.86 18.51 -10.89
N ASP A 209 -10.83 17.81 -12.02
CA ASP A 209 -11.06 18.37 -13.34
C ASP A 209 -12.46 19.00 -13.44
N TYR A 210 -13.47 18.32 -12.90
CA TYR A 210 -14.85 18.83 -12.82
C TYR A 210 -14.93 20.12 -12.00
N ILE A 211 -14.36 20.14 -10.79
CA ILE A 211 -14.37 21.31 -9.90
C ILE A 211 -13.65 22.49 -10.55
N LEU A 212 -12.46 22.28 -11.10
CA LEU A 212 -11.70 23.34 -11.77
C LEU A 212 -12.45 23.87 -13.00
N GLY A 213 -13.10 22.99 -13.76
CA GLY A 213 -13.96 23.38 -14.89
C GLY A 213 -15.14 24.25 -14.45
N TYR A 214 -15.84 23.84 -13.39
CA TYR A 214 -16.96 24.56 -12.83
C TYR A 214 -16.56 25.97 -12.32
N LEU A 215 -15.45 26.07 -11.57
CA LEU A 215 -14.94 27.34 -11.08
C LEU A 215 -14.59 28.31 -12.22
N ARG A 216 -13.99 27.80 -13.32
CA ARG A 216 -13.73 28.62 -14.51
C ARG A 216 -15.01 29.12 -15.16
N HIS A 217 -16.04 28.26 -15.25
CA HIS A 217 -17.35 28.65 -15.79
C HIS A 217 -18.01 29.77 -14.95
N MET A 218 -17.83 29.72 -13.62
CA MET A 218 -18.29 30.76 -12.70
C MET A 218 -17.44 32.05 -12.73
N GLY A 219 -16.41 32.12 -13.56
CA GLY A 219 -15.51 33.28 -13.65
C GLY A 219 -14.55 33.42 -12.47
N ILE A 220 -14.37 32.38 -11.66
CA ILE A 220 -13.41 32.38 -10.55
C ILE A 220 -12.00 32.21 -11.13
N PRO A 221 -11.06 33.15 -10.86
CA PRO A 221 -9.71 33.06 -11.40
C PRO A 221 -8.95 31.88 -10.80
N ILE A 222 -8.46 30.99 -11.66
CA ILE A 222 -7.60 29.87 -11.30
C ILE A 222 -6.21 30.13 -11.90
N PRO A 223 -5.12 30.02 -11.12
CA PRO A 223 -3.77 30.11 -11.67
C PRO A 223 -3.59 29.14 -12.84
N PHE A 224 -2.90 29.59 -13.90
CA PHE A 224 -2.59 28.73 -15.05
C PHE A 224 -1.73 27.52 -14.64
N THR A 225 -0.88 27.71 -13.63
CA THR A 225 -0.07 26.65 -13.04
C THR A 225 -0.29 26.63 -11.53
N LEU A 226 -0.74 25.50 -11.02
CA LEU A 226 -0.85 25.25 -9.59
C LEU A 226 0.52 24.88 -9.04
N THR A 227 0.84 25.40 -7.86
CA THR A 227 2.00 24.93 -7.10
C THR A 227 1.80 23.48 -6.67
N ARG A 228 2.88 22.74 -6.44
CA ARG A 228 2.81 21.33 -5.98
C ARG A 228 1.96 21.18 -4.71
N ARG A 229 2.11 22.12 -3.75
CA ARG A 229 1.29 22.15 -2.52
C ARG A 229 -0.21 22.31 -2.81
N GLN A 230 -0.58 23.11 -3.80
CA GLN A 230 -1.99 23.27 -4.20
C GLN A 230 -2.52 22.02 -4.89
N GLN A 231 -1.71 21.36 -5.72
CA GLN A 231 -2.07 20.09 -6.36
C GLN A 231 -2.30 19.00 -5.31
N ASP A 232 -1.36 18.85 -4.36
CA ASP A 232 -1.48 17.88 -3.27
C ASP A 232 -2.75 18.13 -2.45
N LYS A 233 -3.03 19.39 -2.09
CA LYS A 233 -4.26 19.76 -1.36
C LYS A 233 -5.54 19.47 -2.14
N LEU A 234 -5.56 19.72 -3.45
CA LEU A 234 -6.72 19.38 -4.29
C LEU A 234 -6.94 17.88 -4.37
N LYS A 235 -5.85 17.10 -4.45
CA LYS A 235 -5.92 15.64 -4.44
C LYS A 235 -6.49 15.11 -3.13
N ASP A 236 -6.02 15.61 -1.99
CA ASP A 236 -6.54 15.21 -0.68
C ASP A 236 -8.05 15.53 -0.55
N LEU A 237 -8.48 16.73 -0.94
CA LEU A 237 -9.88 17.14 -0.89
C LEU A 237 -10.78 16.32 -1.84
N ALA A 238 -10.29 16.00 -3.04
CA ALA A 238 -11.01 15.16 -3.98
C ALA A 238 -11.14 13.72 -3.47
N GLU A 239 -10.06 13.17 -2.89
CA GLU A 239 -10.06 11.84 -2.27
C GLU A 239 -11.06 11.78 -1.09
N GLU A 240 -11.11 12.81 -0.25
CA GLU A 240 -12.06 12.93 0.85
C GLU A 240 -13.51 12.99 0.34
N MET A 241 -13.80 13.90 -0.60
CA MET A 241 -15.13 14.04 -1.19
C MET A 241 -15.61 12.74 -1.86
N LYS A 242 -14.74 12.04 -2.59
CA LYS A 242 -15.05 10.74 -3.20
C LYS A 242 -15.52 9.74 -2.15
N LYS A 243 -14.82 9.67 -1.01
CA LYS A 243 -15.13 8.75 0.09
C LYS A 243 -16.44 9.12 0.79
N GLU A 244 -16.71 10.41 1.01
CA GLU A 244 -17.94 10.87 1.66
C GLU A 244 -19.21 10.59 0.82
N LEU A 245 -19.07 10.44 -0.49
CA LEU A 245 -20.18 10.15 -1.41
C LEU A 245 -20.42 8.64 -1.65
N SER A 246 -19.68 7.75 -0.96
CA SER A 246 -19.79 6.29 -1.08
C SER A 246 -20.69 5.69 0.00
#